data_AF-A0A8S3R1D1-F1
#
_entry.id   AF-A0A8S3R1D1-F1
#
_cell.length_a   1.000
_cell.length_b   1.000
_cell.length_c   1.000
_cell.angle_alpha   90.00
_cell.angle_beta   90.00
_cell.angle_gamma   90.00
#
_symmetry.space_group_name_H-M   'P 1'
#
loop_
_entity.id
_entity.type
_entity.pdbx_description
1 polymer ?
#
loop_
_entity_poly.entity_id
_entity_poly.type
_entity_poly.pdbx_seq_one_letter_code
_entity_poly.pdbx_strand_id
1 'polypeptide(L)'
;MSKISRDNFDKRFSGTVKLKHIPRPKMKICILGDQVHCDQAKANDLPTKRYDGFLASDSIIKTIPRLLGPGLNKAGKFPIQVSHNESLVTKCEEQKATIKFQLKKVLCLAVCVGHVNMSPDELYSNISLSINFLVSLLKKNWQNVRALYIKGTMTPSQRIY
;
A
#
# COMPACT_ATOMS: atom_id res chain seq x y z
N MET A 1 37.76 -9.52 5.37
CA MET A 1 37.43 -8.53 6.42
C MET A 1 36.78 -7.29 5.77
N SER A 2 35.58 -7.43 5.19
CA SER A 2 34.90 -6.33 4.50
C SER A 2 34.07 -5.54 5.52
N LYS A 3 34.54 -4.32 5.85
CA LYS A 3 33.77 -3.32 6.58
C LYS A 3 32.52 -2.97 5.76
N ILE A 4 31.43 -3.71 5.97
CA ILE A 4 30.08 -3.27 5.62
C ILE A 4 29.86 -2.06 6.50
N SER A 5 30.01 -0.88 5.91
CA SER A 5 29.73 0.41 6.53
C SER A 5 28.38 0.31 7.25
N ARG A 6 28.45 0.36 8.60
CA ARG A 6 27.29 0.31 9.51
C ARG A 6 26.62 1.68 9.63
N ASP A 7 26.78 2.56 8.64
CA ASP A 7 26.40 3.97 8.72
C ASP A 7 25.31 4.33 7.71
N ASN A 8 24.08 3.86 7.98
CA ASN A 8 22.82 4.59 7.68
C ASN A 8 21.60 3.75 8.11
N PHE A 9 21.43 3.53 9.41
CA PHE A 9 20.26 2.82 9.94
C PHE A 9 18.96 3.63 9.94
N ASP A 10 18.97 4.86 9.41
CA ASP A 10 17.89 5.83 9.65
C ASP A 10 17.29 6.44 8.36
N LYS A 11 17.02 5.58 7.37
CA LYS A 11 16.20 5.96 6.22
C LYS A 11 14.89 5.18 6.26
N ARG A 12 14.08 5.46 7.28
CA ARG A 12 12.68 5.03 7.35
C ARG A 12 11.92 5.78 6.26
N PHE A 13 11.73 5.17 5.10
CA PHE A 13 10.89 5.73 4.05
C PHE A 13 9.53 5.02 4.04
N SER A 14 8.49 5.81 3.82
CA SER A 14 7.14 5.32 3.55
C SER A 14 6.71 5.97 2.26
N GLY A 15 6.50 5.17 1.22
CA GLY A 15 6.02 5.62 -0.07
C GLY A 15 4.87 4.76 -0.55
N THR A 16 3.94 5.36 -1.25
CA THR A 16 2.82 4.67 -1.89
C THR A 16 2.90 4.84 -3.39
N VAL A 17 2.75 3.76 -4.14
CA VAL A 17 2.66 3.79 -5.60
C VAL A 17 1.31 3.25 -6.03
N LYS A 18 0.66 3.94 -6.98
CA LYS A 18 -0.55 3.47 -7.64
C LYS A 18 -0.13 2.59 -8.81
N LEU A 19 -0.51 1.31 -8.79
CA LEU A 19 -0.33 0.43 -9.95
C LEU A 19 -1.46 0.65 -10.96
N LYS A 20 -1.21 0.28 -12.22
CA LYS A 20 -2.20 0.36 -13.29
C LYS A 20 -3.27 -0.72 -13.18
N HIS A 21 -2.88 -1.93 -12.76
CA HIS A 21 -3.80 -3.06 -12.57
C HIS A 21 -3.90 -3.43 -11.09
N ILE A 22 -5.10 -3.81 -10.63
CA ILE A 22 -5.41 -4.04 -9.20
C ILE A 22 -4.77 -5.33 -8.67
N PRO A 23 -3.75 -5.27 -7.80
CA PRO A 23 -3.10 -6.46 -7.25
C PRO A 23 -3.89 -7.09 -6.09
N ARG A 24 -4.77 -6.34 -5.41
CA ARG A 24 -5.48 -6.79 -4.19
C ARG A 24 -7.01 -6.67 -4.33
N PRO A 25 -7.67 -7.58 -5.05
CA PRO A 25 -9.12 -7.53 -5.25
C PRO A 25 -9.93 -7.76 -3.95
N LYS A 26 -9.41 -8.59 -3.03
CA LYS A 26 -10.08 -8.96 -1.75
C LYS A 26 -9.83 -7.98 -0.59
N MET A 27 -9.25 -6.81 -0.84
CA MET A 27 -8.97 -5.83 0.21
C MET A 27 -10.27 -5.21 0.75
N LYS A 28 -10.50 -5.31 2.06
CA LYS A 28 -11.68 -4.73 2.73
C LYS A 28 -11.38 -3.29 3.12
N ILE A 29 -12.21 -2.36 2.67
CA ILE A 29 -12.05 -0.92 2.90
C ILE A 29 -13.17 -0.45 3.83
N CYS A 30 -12.80 0.25 4.91
CA CYS A 30 -13.74 0.90 5.82
C CYS A 30 -13.95 2.35 5.40
N ILE A 31 -15.17 2.84 5.52
CA ILE A 31 -15.49 4.25 5.34
C ILE A 31 -15.76 4.87 6.72
N LEU A 32 -15.04 5.94 7.04
CA LEU A 32 -15.18 6.76 8.23
C LEU A 32 -15.77 8.10 7.79
N GLY A 33 -17.10 8.23 7.81
CA GLY A 33 -17.76 9.38 7.21
C GLY A 33 -19.14 9.65 7.77
N ASP A 34 -19.74 10.72 7.27
CA ASP A 34 -21.10 11.17 7.60
C ASP A 34 -22.16 10.14 7.21
N GLN A 35 -23.40 10.37 7.63
CA GLN A 35 -24.51 9.42 7.47
C GLN A 35 -24.73 8.98 6.01
N VAL A 36 -24.59 9.92 5.06
CA VAL A 36 -24.68 9.64 3.61
C VAL A 36 -23.61 8.63 3.15
N HIS A 37 -22.39 8.75 3.65
CA HIS A 37 -21.29 7.83 3.33
C HIS A 37 -21.46 6.48 4.01
N CYS A 38 -22.02 6.48 5.22
CA CYS A 38 -22.39 5.25 5.93
C CYS A 38 -23.52 4.49 5.22
N ASP A 39 -24.48 5.19 4.64
CA ASP A 39 -25.61 4.59 3.94
C ASP A 39 -25.18 4.05 2.56
N GLN A 40 -24.31 4.77 1.84
CA GLN A 40 -23.66 4.25 0.63
C GLN A 40 -22.74 3.06 0.94
N ALA A 41 -22.06 3.04 2.08
CA ALA A 41 -21.22 1.92 2.50
C ALA A 41 -22.04 0.67 2.86
N LYS A 42 -23.20 0.85 3.50
CA LYS A 42 -24.15 -0.22 3.83
C LYS A 42 -24.83 -0.77 2.59
N ALA A 43 -25.21 0.08 1.63
CA ALA A 43 -25.77 -0.35 0.35
C ALA A 43 -24.78 -1.17 -0.49
N ASN A 44 -23.47 -1.01 -0.26
CA ASN A 44 -22.40 -1.76 -0.91
C ASN A 44 -21.82 -2.90 -0.04
N ASP A 45 -22.50 -3.29 1.05
CA ASP A 45 -22.12 -4.42 1.93
C ASP A 45 -20.68 -4.39 2.46
N LEU A 46 -20.19 -3.22 2.92
CA LEU A 46 -18.83 -3.10 3.47
C LEU A 46 -18.76 -3.57 4.95
N PRO A 47 -17.95 -4.60 5.29
CA PRO A 47 -18.02 -5.31 6.57
C PRO A 47 -17.22 -4.64 7.72
N THR A 48 -17.92 -4.12 8.73
CA THR A 48 -17.48 -3.25 9.84
C THR A 48 -16.38 -3.71 10.80
N LYS A 49 -15.85 -4.94 10.72
CA LYS A 49 -15.01 -5.49 11.81
C LYS A 49 -13.56 -5.87 11.47
N ARG A 50 -13.17 -5.95 10.19
CA ARG A 50 -11.77 -6.21 9.78
C ARG A 50 -11.46 -5.51 8.47
N TYR A 51 -10.66 -4.45 8.53
CA TYR A 51 -10.35 -3.62 7.38
C TYR A 51 -8.86 -3.44 7.15
N ASP A 52 -8.49 -3.45 5.88
CA ASP A 52 -7.13 -3.28 5.43
C ASP A 52 -6.81 -1.87 4.96
N GLY A 53 -7.84 -1.07 4.67
CA GLY A 53 -7.75 0.33 4.28
C GLY A 53 -8.88 1.14 4.89
N PHE A 54 -8.64 2.44 5.08
CA PHE A 54 -9.62 3.40 5.57
C PHE A 54 -9.79 4.52 4.55
N LEU A 55 -11.03 4.94 4.34
CA LEU A 55 -11.43 6.16 3.65
C LEU A 55 -12.07 7.08 4.67
N ALA A 56 -11.79 8.37 4.64
CA ALA A 56 -12.36 9.34 5.57
C ALA A 56 -13.00 10.52 4.83
N SER A 57 -14.19 10.93 5.26
CA SER A 57 -14.81 12.18 4.80
C SER A 57 -14.01 13.39 5.28
N ASP A 58 -14.00 14.47 4.50
CA ASP A 58 -13.34 15.75 4.82
C ASP A 58 -13.78 16.30 6.20
N SER A 59 -15.02 16.03 6.60
CA SER A 59 -15.60 16.41 7.89
C SER A 59 -14.86 15.81 9.10
N ILE A 60 -14.34 14.59 8.95
CA ILE A 60 -13.83 13.76 10.07
C ILE A 60 -12.30 13.67 10.06
N ILE A 61 -11.64 13.97 8.93
CA ILE A 61 -10.17 13.82 8.81
C ILE A 61 -9.37 14.63 9.85
N LYS A 62 -9.91 15.75 10.34
CA LYS A 62 -9.28 16.59 11.37
C LYS A 62 -9.32 15.97 12.77
N THR A 63 -10.32 15.16 13.08
CA THR A 63 -10.49 14.53 14.41
C THR A 63 -9.77 13.17 14.49
N ILE A 64 -9.56 12.51 13.35
CA ILE A 64 -8.93 11.19 13.25
C ILE A 64 -7.53 11.12 13.87
N PRO A 65 -6.57 12.05 13.62
CA PRO A 65 -5.27 12.02 14.27
C PRO A 65 -5.33 12.11 15.80
N ARG A 66 -6.32 12.83 16.35
CA ARG A 66 -6.47 12.98 17.80
C ARG A 66 -7.11 11.75 18.44
N LEU A 67 -8.16 11.20 17.83
CA LEU A 67 -8.92 10.07 18.37
C LEU A 67 -8.23 8.72 18.12
N LEU A 68 -7.70 8.53 16.92
CA LEU A 68 -7.20 7.25 16.43
C LEU A 68 -5.72 7.31 16.02
N GLY A 69 -5.02 8.42 16.31
CA GLY A 69 -3.62 8.61 15.97
C GLY A 69 -2.68 7.47 16.39
N PRO A 70 -2.70 7.02 17.66
CA PRO A 70 -1.84 5.93 18.11
C PRO A 70 -2.14 4.60 17.40
N GLY A 71 -3.42 4.30 17.16
CA GLY A 71 -3.85 3.06 16.51
C GLY A 71 -3.55 3.03 15.01
N LEU A 72 -3.85 4.13 14.30
CA LEU A 72 -3.72 4.22 12.85
C LEU A 72 -2.28 4.42 12.40
N ASN A 73 -1.44 5.12 13.18
CA ASN A 73 -0.01 5.24 12.87
C ASN A 73 0.72 3.91 13.10
N LYS A 74 0.35 3.16 14.16
CA LYS A 74 0.88 1.80 14.39
C LYS A 74 0.44 0.83 13.29
N ALA A 75 -0.80 0.96 12.81
CA ALA A 75 -1.30 0.20 11.66
C ALA A 75 -0.69 0.66 10.33
N GLY A 76 -0.12 1.87 10.25
CA GLY A 76 0.45 2.44 9.04
C GLY A 76 -0.59 2.62 7.92
N LYS A 77 -1.87 2.73 8.26
CA LYS A 77 -2.98 2.77 7.31
C LYS A 77 -3.77 4.05 7.56
N PHE A 78 -3.13 5.19 7.31
CA PHE A 78 -3.80 6.47 7.48
C PHE A 78 -4.91 6.60 6.41
N PRO A 79 -6.09 7.12 6.75
CA PRO A 79 -7.20 7.15 5.81
C PRO A 79 -6.89 8.04 4.60
N ILE A 80 -7.38 7.62 3.44
CA ILE A 80 -7.40 8.47 2.24
C ILE A 80 -8.63 9.37 2.35
N GLN A 81 -8.46 10.67 2.12
CA GLN A 81 -9.56 11.62 2.11
C GLN A 81 -10.50 11.35 0.94
N VAL A 82 -11.80 11.45 1.19
CA VAL A 82 -12.85 11.35 0.18
C VAL A 82 -13.74 12.57 0.31
N SER A 83 -13.91 13.28 -0.80
CA SER A 83 -14.85 14.40 -0.87
C SER A 83 -16.24 13.91 -1.27
N HIS A 84 -17.27 14.67 -0.90
CA HIS A 84 -18.68 14.31 -1.15
C HIS A 84 -19.06 14.24 -2.64
N ASN A 85 -18.27 14.86 -3.52
CA ASN A 85 -18.51 14.91 -4.96
C ASN A 85 -17.89 13.73 -5.74
N GLU A 86 -17.05 12.91 -5.10
CA GLU A 86 -16.37 11.79 -5.76
C GLU A 86 -17.02 10.45 -5.40
N SER A 87 -17.01 9.51 -6.35
CA SER A 87 -17.58 8.18 -6.13
C SER A 87 -16.66 7.32 -5.24
N LEU A 88 -17.24 6.76 -4.18
CA LEU A 88 -16.58 5.84 -3.26
C LEU A 88 -15.97 4.63 -3.98
N VAL A 89 -16.61 4.18 -5.06
CA VAL A 89 -16.18 3.03 -5.87
C VAL A 89 -14.82 3.30 -6.51
N THR A 90 -14.64 4.45 -7.16
CA THR A 90 -13.37 4.82 -7.80
C THR A 90 -12.26 4.92 -6.76
N LYS A 91 -12.52 5.56 -5.61
CA LYS A 91 -11.53 5.64 -4.52
C LYS A 91 -11.20 4.27 -3.93
N CYS A 92 -12.17 3.37 -3.85
CA CYS A 92 -11.92 1.99 -3.44
C CYS A 92 -11.00 1.28 -4.43
N GLU A 93 -11.19 1.46 -5.74
CA GLU A 93 -10.32 0.89 -6.76
C GLU A 93 -8.92 1.48 -6.72
N GLU A 94 -8.78 2.80 -6.54
CA GLU A 94 -7.49 3.45 -6.35
C GLU A 94 -6.75 2.88 -5.13
N GLN A 95 -7.45 2.67 -4.02
CA GLN A 95 -6.86 2.10 -2.82
C GLN A 95 -6.47 0.63 -3.01
N LYS A 96 -7.27 -0.16 -3.75
CA LYS A 96 -6.93 -1.55 -4.11
C LYS A 96 -5.74 -1.64 -5.06
N ALA A 97 -5.57 -0.66 -5.94
CA ALA A 97 -4.45 -0.51 -6.87
C ALA A 97 -3.18 0.05 -6.20
N THR A 98 -3.31 0.68 -5.04
CA THR A 98 -2.18 1.30 -4.35
C THR A 98 -1.42 0.30 -3.50
N ILE A 99 -0.10 0.32 -3.67
CA ILE A 99 0.84 -0.46 -2.88
C ILE A 99 1.58 0.47 -1.93
N LYS A 100 1.71 0.05 -0.68
CA LYS A 100 2.54 0.73 0.32
C LYS A 100 3.90 0.06 0.48
N PHE A 101 4.96 0.82 0.25
CA PHE A 101 6.32 0.49 0.64
C PHE A 101 6.60 1.16 1.99
N GLN A 102 6.76 0.36 3.05
CA GLN A 102 7.10 0.87 4.38
C GLN A 102 8.33 0.15 4.93
N LEU A 103 9.49 0.79 4.83
CA LEU A 103 10.70 0.27 5.46
C LEU A 103 10.67 0.60 6.95
N LYS A 104 10.58 -0.44 7.78
CA LYS A 104 10.73 -0.34 9.25
C LYS A 104 12.20 -0.58 9.61
N LYS A 105 12.46 -1.39 10.64
CA LYS A 105 13.81 -1.75 11.11
C LYS A 105 14.42 -2.93 10.34
N VAL A 106 13.65 -3.58 9.47
CA VAL A 106 14.07 -4.81 8.75
C VAL A 106 14.43 -4.46 7.31
N LEU A 107 15.45 -5.13 6.78
CA LEU A 107 15.98 -4.93 5.43
C LEU A 107 15.14 -5.60 4.32
N CYS A 108 14.25 -6.51 4.69
CA CYS A 108 13.39 -7.25 3.77
C CYS A 108 11.98 -6.65 3.78
N LEU A 109 11.47 -6.33 2.60
CA LEU A 109 10.09 -5.91 2.38
C LEU A 109 9.40 -6.89 1.44
N ALA A 110 8.16 -7.28 1.76
CA ALA A 110 7.33 -8.10 0.89
C ALA A 110 6.09 -7.33 0.48
N VAL A 111 5.83 -7.29 -0.83
CA VAL A 111 4.77 -6.50 -1.46
C VAL A 111 4.06 -7.37 -2.49
N CYS A 112 2.73 -7.26 -2.57
CA CYS A 112 1.94 -7.94 -3.59
C CYS A 112 1.81 -7.06 -4.83
N VAL A 113 2.35 -7.51 -5.95
CA VAL A 113 2.43 -6.76 -7.22
C VAL A 113 1.41 -7.26 -8.26
N GLY A 114 0.77 -8.41 -8.03
CA GLY A 114 -0.26 -8.94 -8.93
C GLY A 114 -0.92 -10.22 -8.44
N HIS A 115 -1.79 -10.79 -9.28
CA HIS A 115 -2.52 -12.03 -9.06
C HIS A 115 -2.47 -12.92 -10.31
N VAL A 116 -2.82 -14.20 -10.18
CA VAL A 116 -2.68 -15.22 -11.25
C VAL A 116 -3.55 -14.91 -12.48
N ASN A 117 -4.67 -14.22 -12.31
CA ASN A 117 -5.57 -13.88 -13.42
C ASN A 117 -5.09 -12.67 -14.25
N MET A 118 -3.97 -12.03 -13.89
CA MET A 118 -3.35 -11.00 -14.74
C MET A 118 -2.53 -11.62 -15.85
N SER A 119 -2.50 -10.96 -17.00
CA SER A 119 -1.58 -11.35 -18.08
C SER A 119 -0.11 -11.11 -17.68
N PRO A 120 0.84 -11.84 -18.28
CA PRO A 120 2.27 -11.67 -17.98
C PRO A 120 2.77 -10.25 -18.29
N ASP A 121 2.22 -9.59 -19.31
CA ASP A 121 2.62 -8.24 -19.71
C ASP A 121 2.18 -7.18 -18.69
N GLU A 122 0.95 -7.31 -18.17
CA GLU A 122 0.45 -6.46 -17.09
C GLU A 122 1.26 -6.65 -15.82
N LEU A 123 1.62 -7.91 -15.51
CA LEU A 123 2.45 -8.24 -14.36
C LEU A 123 3.85 -7.62 -14.50
N TYR A 124 4.46 -7.70 -15.68
CA TYR A 124 5.74 -7.07 -15.97
C TYR A 124 5.69 -5.54 -15.78
N SER A 125 4.64 -4.90 -16.30
CA SER A 125 4.43 -3.45 -16.13
C SER A 125 4.36 -3.05 -14.65
N ASN A 126 3.60 -3.82 -13.86
CA ASN A 126 3.46 -3.59 -12.41
C ASN A 126 4.77 -3.84 -11.65
N ILE A 127 5.54 -4.87 -12.00
CA ILE A 127 6.84 -5.20 -11.40
C ILE A 127 7.85 -4.09 -11.70
N SER A 128 7.96 -3.69 -12.97
CA SER A 128 8.89 -2.64 -13.37
C SER A 128 8.58 -1.31 -12.68
N LEU A 129 7.31 -0.90 -12.65
CA LEU A 129 6.87 0.32 -11.96
C LEU A 129 7.19 0.26 -10.45
N SER A 130 6.96 -0.89 -9.82
CA SER A 130 7.24 -1.12 -8.39
C SER A 130 8.73 -1.02 -8.08
N ILE A 131 9.59 -1.61 -8.91
CA ILE A 131 11.04 -1.56 -8.75
C ILE A 131 11.56 -0.15 -8.96
N ASN A 132 11.12 0.54 -10.02
CA ASN A 132 11.54 1.91 -10.30
C ASN A 132 11.15 2.88 -9.18
N PHE A 133 9.96 2.72 -8.62
CA PHE A 133 9.52 3.50 -7.46
C PHE A 133 10.31 3.16 -6.19
N LEU A 134 10.63 1.89 -5.96
CA LEU A 134 11.46 1.50 -4.81
C LEU A 134 12.86 2.10 -4.90
N VAL A 135 13.47 2.06 -6.08
CA VAL A 135 14.81 2.61 -6.33
C VAL A 135 14.82 4.13 -6.14
N SER A 136 13.79 4.85 -6.60
CA SER A 136 13.73 6.31 -6.44
C SER A 136 13.57 6.78 -5.00
N LEU A 137 13.01 5.94 -4.12
CA LEU A 137 12.89 6.23 -2.68
C LEU A 137 14.22 6.04 -1.92
N LEU A 138 15.19 5.29 -2.49
CA LEU A 138 16.47 5.01 -1.86
C LEU A 138 17.49 6.09 -2.22
N LYS A 139 18.06 6.80 -1.23
CA LYS A 139 19.07 7.87 -1.46
C LYS A 139 20.33 7.44 -2.24
N LYS A 140 20.58 6.14 -2.42
CA LYS A 140 21.70 5.60 -3.23
C LYS A 140 21.21 4.67 -4.36
N ASN A 141 19.92 4.75 -4.69
CA ASN A 141 19.28 3.97 -5.74
C ASN A 141 19.64 2.47 -5.64
N TRP A 142 20.19 1.91 -6.72
CA TRP A 142 20.55 0.49 -6.86
C TRP A 142 21.68 0.01 -5.94
N GLN A 143 22.55 0.89 -5.44
CA GLN A 143 23.65 0.46 -4.54
C GLN A 143 23.14 -0.07 -3.20
N ASN A 144 21.94 0.35 -2.78
CA ASN A 144 21.30 -0.13 -1.55
C ASN A 144 20.50 -1.42 -1.75
N VAL A 145 20.27 -1.85 -3.00
CA VAL A 145 19.51 -3.06 -3.31
C VAL A 145 20.51 -4.20 -3.50
N ARG A 146 20.52 -5.16 -2.58
CA ARG A 146 21.42 -6.33 -2.68
C ARG A 146 20.85 -7.44 -3.57
N ALA A 147 19.56 -7.70 -3.44
CA ALA A 147 18.87 -8.73 -4.21
C ALA A 147 17.37 -8.43 -4.29
N LEU A 148 16.75 -8.85 -5.40
CA LEU A 148 15.30 -8.77 -5.62
C LEU A 148 14.77 -10.17 -5.93
N TYR A 149 13.68 -10.54 -5.27
CA TYR A 149 13.05 -11.84 -5.41
C TYR A 149 11.58 -11.68 -5.80
N ILE A 150 11.14 -12.49 -6.76
CA ILE A 150 9.72 -12.71 -7.06
C ILE A 150 9.34 -14.06 -6.48
N LYS A 151 8.23 -14.10 -5.76
CA LYS A 151 7.61 -15.35 -5.35
C LYS A 151 6.11 -15.31 -5.61
N GLY A 152 5.55 -16.45 -6.02
CA GLY A 152 4.11 -16.65 -6.00
C GLY A 152 3.63 -17.17 -4.66
N THR A 153 2.35 -17.54 -4.58
CA THR A 153 1.74 -18.09 -3.36
C THR A 153 2.29 -19.47 -3.01
N MET A 154 2.54 -20.32 -4.02
CA MET A 154 3.00 -21.70 -3.86
C MET A 154 4.32 -21.99 -4.59
N THR A 155 4.88 -21.01 -5.30
CA THR A 155 6.11 -21.18 -6.07
C THR A 155 7.35 -20.79 -5.28
N PRO A 156 8.50 -21.44 -5.54
CA PRO A 156 9.76 -21.03 -4.95
C PRO A 156 10.14 -19.61 -5.39
N SER A 157 10.87 -18.90 -4.54
CA SER A 157 11.33 -17.56 -4.85
C SER A 157 12.39 -17.57 -5.96
N GLN A 158 12.13 -16.86 -7.04
CA GLN A 158 13.08 -16.63 -8.12
C GLN A 158 13.78 -15.29 -7.92
N ARG A 159 15.10 -15.28 -8.09
CA ARG A 159 15.93 -14.07 -7.96
C ARG A 159 16.02 -13.37 -9.31
N ILE A 160 15.67 -12.09 -9.37
CA ILE A 160 15.84 -11.25 -10.58
C ILE A 160 17.18 -10.50 -10.53
N TYR A 161 17.60 -10.08 -9.33
CA TYR A 161 18.81 -9.28 -9.08
C TYR A 161 19.47 -9.74 -7.78
#